data_AF-A0A194XMU4-F1
#
_entry.id   AF-A0A194XMU4-F1
#
_cell.length_a   1.000
_cell.length_b   1.000
_cell.length_c   1.000
_cell.angle_alpha   90.00
_cell.angle_beta   90.00
_cell.angle_gamma   90.00
#
_symmetry.space_group_name_H-M   'P 1'
#
loop_
_entity.id
_entity.type
_entity.pdbx_description
1 polymer ?
#
loop_
_entity_poly.entity_id
_entity_poly.type
_entity_poly.pdbx_seq_one_letter_code
_entity_poly.pdbx_strand_id
1 'polypeptide(L)'
;MDLLEAYHNLFLIYYSEEPNFNTCDIEIALEQVELLITVAGLYSSIVVTRPYIISCLFSFGRELSRAIARDPPRWVKVAILIASPTIFTEGVVHIVGKAPSWPWSSTKREELGAKVENFLDKKADELEALRKGMERTLFLTSIRINGKEVHLDKDNESTRNTWFVVQIWRDWYSRSLSQAAHSTNKSQSMAKIYRSIAKGGDTYLPLEEVLDLLAAFRHTKDHDTNFDVREVAMDLRRMKVFASQIVKPLCINNSMLDVDAEGIGHFTCVEVKDHEWAQLETLGLDHA
;
A
#
# COMPACT_ATOMS: atom_id res chain seq x y z
N MET A 1 -10.57 2.10 -32.03
CA MET A 1 -10.17 3.50 -32.22
C MET A 1 -9.42 3.65 -33.54
N ASP A 2 -9.54 4.78 -34.22
CA ASP A 2 -9.01 4.98 -35.58
C ASP A 2 -7.65 5.69 -35.59
N LEU A 3 -6.69 5.14 -36.31
CA LEU A 3 -5.35 5.72 -36.54
C LEU A 3 -5.45 7.11 -37.17
N LEU A 4 -6.45 7.35 -38.02
CA LEU A 4 -6.69 8.64 -38.66
C LEU A 4 -6.95 9.76 -37.62
N GLU A 5 -7.67 9.44 -36.56
CA GLU A 5 -8.00 10.39 -35.48
C GLU A 5 -6.75 10.78 -34.69
N ALA A 6 -5.84 9.82 -34.42
CA ALA A 6 -4.57 10.11 -33.76
C ALA A 6 -3.66 11.03 -34.60
N TYR A 7 -3.58 10.79 -35.92
CA TYR A 7 -2.88 11.71 -36.83
C TYR A 7 -3.53 13.09 -36.86
N HIS A 8 -4.86 13.16 -36.91
CA HIS A 8 -5.58 14.42 -36.87
C HIS A 8 -5.27 15.22 -35.60
N ASN A 9 -5.32 14.57 -34.42
CA ASN A 9 -4.97 15.19 -33.15
C ASN A 9 -3.50 15.63 -33.09
N LEU A 10 -2.57 14.87 -33.68
CA LEU A 10 -1.17 15.31 -33.80
C LEU A 10 -1.04 16.59 -34.64
N PHE A 11 -1.75 16.68 -35.77
CA PHE A 11 -1.75 17.90 -36.58
C PHE A 11 -2.36 19.09 -35.84
N LEU A 12 -3.49 18.91 -35.15
CA LEU A 12 -4.09 19.96 -34.32
C LEU A 12 -3.06 20.51 -33.34
N ILE A 13 -2.35 19.63 -32.63
CA ILE A 13 -1.31 20.01 -31.67
C ILE A 13 -0.16 20.79 -32.34
N TYR A 14 0.30 20.39 -33.53
CA TYR A 14 1.32 21.16 -34.27
C TYR A 14 0.85 22.56 -34.66
N TYR A 15 -0.44 22.73 -34.92
CA TYR A 15 -1.05 24.04 -35.19
C TYR A 15 -1.50 24.77 -33.91
N SER A 16 -1.14 24.27 -32.72
CA SER A 16 -1.54 24.82 -31.42
C SER A 16 -3.05 24.88 -31.20
N GLU A 17 -3.78 23.95 -31.81
CA GLU A 17 -5.21 23.72 -31.61
C GLU A 17 -5.44 22.58 -30.59
N GLU A 18 -6.59 22.61 -29.91
CA GLU A 18 -6.94 21.58 -28.92
C GLU A 18 -7.21 20.22 -29.60
N PRO A 19 -6.58 19.12 -29.15
CA PRO A 19 -6.90 17.79 -29.65
C PRO A 19 -8.27 17.32 -29.17
N ASN A 20 -8.95 16.53 -30.00
CA ASN A 20 -10.29 16.03 -29.74
C ASN A 20 -10.27 14.75 -28.89
N PHE A 21 -9.82 14.86 -27.64
CA PHE A 21 -9.90 13.75 -26.70
C PHE A 21 -11.30 13.61 -26.10
N ASN A 22 -11.66 12.38 -25.74
CA ASN A 22 -12.83 12.11 -24.94
C ASN A 22 -12.60 12.65 -23.52
N THR A 23 -13.56 13.43 -23.02
CA THR A 23 -13.52 14.05 -21.69
C THR A 23 -14.54 13.45 -20.72
N CYS A 24 -15.31 12.46 -21.17
CA CYS A 24 -16.40 11.82 -20.43
C CYS A 24 -16.08 10.36 -20.03
N ASP A 25 -15.21 9.68 -20.77
CA ASP A 25 -14.84 8.28 -20.55
C ASP A 25 -13.31 8.14 -20.57
N ILE A 26 -12.75 7.79 -19.42
CA ILE A 26 -11.31 7.69 -19.23
C ILE A 26 -10.67 6.52 -19.97
N GLU A 27 -11.40 5.42 -20.19
CA GLU A 27 -10.85 4.26 -20.90
C GLU A 27 -10.71 4.58 -22.39
N ILE A 28 -11.69 5.29 -22.96
CA ILE A 28 -11.61 5.83 -24.33
C ILE A 28 -10.49 6.87 -24.42
N ALA A 29 -10.40 7.80 -23.46
CA ALA A 29 -9.33 8.80 -23.45
C ALA A 29 -7.94 8.14 -23.38
N LEU A 30 -7.78 7.09 -22.58
CA LEU A 30 -6.53 6.35 -22.45
C LEU A 30 -6.13 5.68 -23.77
N GLU A 31 -7.07 5.03 -24.47
CA GLU A 31 -6.80 4.47 -25.80
C GLU A 31 -6.37 5.56 -26.81
N GLN A 32 -7.01 6.74 -26.79
CA GLN A 32 -6.66 7.86 -27.67
C GLN A 32 -5.26 8.40 -27.36
N VAL A 33 -4.94 8.52 -26.08
CA VAL A 33 -3.63 8.95 -25.60
C VAL A 33 -2.55 7.96 -26.01
N GLU A 34 -2.74 6.66 -25.81
CA GLU A 34 -1.77 5.63 -26.20
C GLU A 34 -1.51 5.63 -27.71
N LEU A 35 -2.56 5.79 -28.52
CA LEU A 35 -2.42 5.87 -29.97
C LEU A 35 -1.74 7.16 -30.41
N LEU A 36 -2.06 8.31 -29.79
CA LEU A 36 -1.37 9.57 -30.06
C LEU A 36 0.11 9.48 -29.67
N ILE A 37 0.45 8.92 -28.51
CA ILE A 37 1.85 8.71 -28.08
C ILE A 37 2.59 7.86 -29.12
N THR A 38 1.95 6.80 -29.61
CA THR A 38 2.52 5.93 -30.64
C THR A 38 2.83 6.71 -31.91
N VAL A 39 1.86 7.48 -32.44
CA VAL A 39 2.03 8.27 -33.66
C VAL A 39 3.03 9.41 -33.45
N ALA A 40 2.96 10.13 -32.33
CA ALA A 40 3.88 11.22 -32.00
C ALA A 40 5.33 10.73 -31.84
N GLY A 41 5.52 9.52 -31.32
CA GLY A 41 6.83 8.86 -31.23
C GLY A 41 7.49 8.63 -32.60
N LEU A 42 6.71 8.37 -33.66
CA LEU A 42 7.24 8.21 -35.02
C LEU A 42 7.90 9.50 -35.55
N TYR A 43 7.54 10.65 -35.00
CA TYR A 43 7.99 11.98 -35.43
C TYR A 43 8.74 12.74 -34.33
N SER A 44 9.21 12.04 -33.28
CA SER A 44 9.88 12.67 -32.13
C SER A 44 9.12 13.85 -31.51
N SER A 45 7.80 13.73 -31.50
CA SER A 45 6.88 14.83 -31.16
C SER A 45 6.16 14.64 -29.84
N ILE A 46 6.53 13.60 -29.07
CA ILE A 46 5.95 13.32 -27.75
C ILE A 46 6.02 14.56 -26.85
N VAL A 47 7.17 15.25 -26.82
CA VAL A 47 7.38 16.46 -26.00
C VAL A 47 6.35 17.56 -26.29
N VAL A 48 5.96 17.74 -27.55
CA VAL A 48 4.96 18.74 -27.96
C VAL A 48 3.54 18.30 -27.58
N THR A 49 3.25 17.00 -27.62
CA THR A 49 1.93 16.46 -27.26
C THR A 49 1.69 16.37 -25.75
N ARG A 50 2.76 16.28 -24.94
CA ARG A 50 2.70 16.05 -23.49
C ARG A 50 1.74 16.99 -22.74
N PRO A 51 1.80 18.33 -22.91
CA PRO A 51 0.93 19.23 -22.14
C PRO A 51 -0.56 18.96 -22.37
N TYR A 52 -0.94 18.65 -23.62
CA TYR A 52 -2.33 18.36 -23.99
C TYR A 52 -2.81 17.02 -23.43
N ILE A 53 -1.97 15.98 -23.51
CA ILE A 53 -2.27 14.67 -22.92
C ILE A 53 -2.44 14.81 -21.40
N ILE A 54 -1.50 15.47 -20.73
CA ILE A 54 -1.56 15.71 -19.29
C ILE A 54 -2.84 16.49 -18.95
N SER A 55 -3.11 17.61 -19.63
CA SER A 55 -4.33 18.40 -19.37
C SER A 55 -5.61 17.57 -19.50
N CYS A 56 -5.72 16.76 -20.56
CA CYS A 56 -6.84 15.85 -20.76
C CYS A 56 -6.99 14.84 -19.60
N LEU A 57 -5.92 14.11 -19.27
CA LEU A 57 -5.97 13.08 -18.23
C LEU A 57 -6.31 13.67 -16.86
N PHE A 58 -5.73 14.81 -16.50
CA PHE A 58 -5.99 15.46 -15.22
C PHE A 58 -7.41 16.04 -15.11
N SER A 59 -8.10 16.29 -16.23
CA SER A 59 -9.50 16.75 -16.21
C SER A 59 -10.46 15.73 -15.57
N PHE A 60 -10.12 14.43 -15.58
CA PHE A 60 -10.89 13.36 -14.95
C PHE A 60 -10.81 13.35 -13.40
N GLY A 61 -9.85 14.07 -12.81
CA GLY A 61 -9.70 14.18 -11.36
C GLY A 61 -9.62 12.82 -10.66
N ARG A 62 -10.54 12.53 -9.73
CA ARG A 62 -10.55 11.26 -8.96
C ARG A 62 -10.76 10.02 -9.82
N GLU A 63 -11.41 10.16 -10.97
CA GLU A 63 -11.61 9.03 -11.88
C GLU A 63 -10.28 8.55 -12.48
N LEU A 64 -9.34 9.47 -12.74
CA LEU A 64 -7.96 9.13 -13.10
C LEU A 64 -7.29 8.28 -12.03
N SER A 65 -7.33 8.70 -10.77
CA SER A 65 -6.73 7.93 -9.68
C SER A 65 -7.35 6.53 -9.55
N ARG A 66 -8.67 6.38 -9.74
CA ARG A 66 -9.34 5.06 -9.76
C ARG A 66 -8.90 4.20 -10.95
N ALA A 67 -8.79 4.79 -12.13
CA ALA A 67 -8.30 4.07 -13.31
C ALA A 67 -6.85 3.60 -13.12
N ILE A 68 -5.99 4.45 -12.53
CA ILE A 68 -4.63 4.10 -12.16
C ILE A 68 -4.63 2.93 -11.17
N ALA A 69 -5.43 2.99 -10.09
CA ALA A 69 -5.49 1.91 -9.10
C ALA A 69 -5.96 0.56 -9.68
N ARG A 70 -6.81 0.60 -10.71
CA ARG A 70 -7.36 -0.58 -11.39
C ARG A 70 -6.31 -1.26 -12.27
N ASP A 71 -5.57 -0.49 -13.07
CA ASP A 71 -4.54 -1.00 -13.97
C ASP A 71 -3.20 -0.22 -13.91
N PRO A 72 -2.51 -0.22 -12.75
CA PRO A 72 -1.33 0.60 -12.53
C PRO A 72 -0.22 0.41 -13.55
N PRO A 73 0.14 -0.81 -14.00
CA PRO A 73 1.22 -0.99 -14.98
C PRO A 73 1.00 -0.25 -16.30
N ARG A 74 -0.23 -0.28 -16.85
CA ARG A 74 -0.57 0.44 -18.09
C ARG A 74 -0.38 1.94 -17.92
N TRP A 75 -0.84 2.49 -16.79
CA TRP A 75 -0.68 3.90 -16.46
C TRP A 75 0.77 4.31 -16.17
N VAL A 76 1.59 3.45 -15.55
CA VAL A 76 3.02 3.70 -15.36
C VAL A 76 3.75 3.80 -16.70
N LYS A 77 3.42 2.92 -17.66
CA LYS A 77 3.97 2.97 -19.03
C LYS A 77 3.66 4.31 -19.71
N VAL A 78 2.41 4.74 -19.66
CA VAL A 78 1.99 6.07 -20.17
C VAL A 78 2.73 7.18 -19.44
N ALA A 79 2.79 7.15 -18.12
CA ALA A 79 3.41 8.18 -17.29
C ALA A 79 4.90 8.40 -17.62
N ILE A 80 5.64 7.34 -17.93
CA ILE A 80 7.04 7.43 -18.36
C ILE A 80 7.13 8.16 -19.70
N LEU A 81 6.33 7.75 -20.70
CA LEU A 81 6.36 8.33 -22.04
C LEU A 81 6.01 9.83 -22.03
N ILE A 82 5.03 10.21 -21.20
CA ILE A 82 4.61 11.61 -21.07
C ILE A 82 5.34 12.39 -19.95
N ALA A 83 6.31 11.77 -19.27
CA ALA A 83 7.03 12.35 -18.14
C ALA A 83 6.12 12.94 -17.04
N SER A 84 5.08 12.20 -16.62
CA SER A 84 4.18 12.60 -15.52
C SER A 84 4.58 11.96 -14.19
N PRO A 85 5.25 12.67 -13.26
CA PRO A 85 5.62 12.12 -11.96
C PRO A 85 4.40 11.73 -11.12
N THR A 86 3.30 12.46 -11.26
CA THR A 86 2.06 12.28 -10.51
C THR A 86 1.38 10.96 -10.86
N ILE A 87 1.19 10.66 -12.15
CA ILE A 87 0.59 9.40 -12.62
C ILE A 87 1.54 8.24 -12.31
N PHE A 88 2.85 8.45 -12.52
CA PHE A 88 3.86 7.43 -12.21
C PHE A 88 3.85 7.04 -10.73
N THR A 89 3.86 8.04 -9.83
CA THR A 89 3.87 7.81 -8.39
C THR A 89 2.63 7.07 -7.92
N GLU A 90 1.44 7.49 -8.37
CA GLU A 90 0.19 6.80 -8.03
C GLU A 90 0.23 5.34 -8.51
N GLY A 91 0.68 5.10 -9.74
CA GLY A 91 0.82 3.75 -10.28
C GLY A 91 1.79 2.89 -9.45
N VAL A 92 2.98 3.41 -9.14
CA VAL A 92 3.99 2.71 -8.33
C VAL A 92 3.47 2.33 -6.95
N VAL A 93 2.72 3.21 -6.28
CA VAL A 93 2.12 2.93 -4.98
C VAL A 93 1.29 1.65 -5.02
N HIS A 94 0.46 1.49 -6.07
CA HIS A 94 -0.38 0.30 -6.20
C HIS A 94 0.38 -0.94 -6.68
N ILE A 95 1.37 -0.80 -7.57
CA ILE A 95 2.22 -1.92 -8.01
C ILE A 95 2.98 -2.50 -6.84
N VAL A 96 3.76 -1.66 -6.15
CA VAL A 96 4.65 -2.07 -5.06
C VAL A 96 3.82 -2.57 -3.87
N GLY A 97 2.69 -1.93 -3.56
CA GLY A 97 1.83 -2.38 -2.49
C GLY A 97 1.28 -3.80 -2.67
N LYS A 98 1.06 -4.25 -3.91
CA LYS A 98 0.61 -5.61 -4.22
C LYS A 98 1.76 -6.62 -4.36
N ALA A 99 3.02 -6.19 -4.36
CA ALA A 99 4.16 -7.08 -4.51
C ALA A 99 4.14 -8.23 -3.47
N PRO A 100 4.59 -9.44 -3.86
CA PRO A 100 5.16 -9.82 -5.16
C PRO A 100 4.10 -10.20 -6.23
N SER A 101 2.81 -9.96 -5.96
CA SER A 101 1.73 -10.31 -6.91
C SER A 101 1.70 -9.36 -8.10
N TRP A 102 1.51 -9.91 -9.30
CA TRP A 102 1.26 -9.16 -10.54
C TRP A 102 -0.07 -9.61 -11.16
N PRO A 103 -1.22 -9.14 -10.66
CA PRO A 103 -2.54 -9.61 -11.10
C PRO A 103 -3.00 -8.99 -12.43
N TRP A 104 -2.20 -8.11 -13.05
CA TRP A 104 -2.57 -7.37 -14.26
C TRP A 104 -2.09 -8.08 -15.52
N SER A 105 -2.96 -8.20 -16.51
CA SER A 105 -2.67 -8.86 -17.79
C SER A 105 -2.51 -7.90 -18.97
N SER A 106 -2.92 -6.65 -18.82
CA SER A 106 -2.89 -5.60 -19.86
C SER A 106 -1.46 -5.16 -20.22
N THR A 107 -0.55 -5.19 -19.25
CA THR A 107 0.86 -4.83 -19.45
C THR A 107 1.71 -5.83 -18.68
N LYS A 108 2.55 -6.56 -19.41
CA LYS A 108 3.52 -7.47 -18.80
C LYS A 108 4.62 -6.66 -18.13
N ARG A 109 5.23 -7.25 -17.10
CA ARG A 109 6.25 -6.58 -16.30
C ARG A 109 7.44 -6.12 -17.16
N GLU A 110 7.83 -6.93 -18.13
CA GLU A 110 8.95 -6.70 -19.04
C GLU A 110 8.73 -5.51 -19.99
N GLU A 111 7.47 -5.11 -20.19
CA GLU A 111 7.12 -3.97 -21.05
C GLU A 111 7.42 -2.61 -20.41
N LEU A 112 7.67 -2.57 -19.10
CA LEU A 112 8.06 -1.34 -18.39
C LEU A 112 9.55 -1.02 -18.55
N GLY A 113 10.35 -1.99 -18.98
CA GLY A 113 11.78 -1.87 -19.18
C GLY A 113 12.59 -2.03 -17.90
N ALA A 114 13.82 -2.55 -18.07
CA ALA A 114 14.66 -3.02 -16.97
C ALA A 114 14.92 -1.96 -15.87
N LYS A 115 15.05 -0.67 -16.21
CA LYS A 115 15.27 0.39 -15.21
C LYS A 115 14.07 0.53 -14.27
N VAL A 116 12.86 0.50 -14.82
CA VAL A 116 11.61 0.63 -14.05
C VAL A 116 11.36 -0.64 -13.25
N GLU A 117 11.60 -1.81 -13.83
CA GLU A 117 11.50 -3.08 -13.11
C GLU A 117 12.44 -3.13 -11.90
N ASN A 118 13.71 -2.76 -12.08
CA ASN A 118 14.68 -2.68 -10.98
C ASN A 118 14.25 -1.68 -9.91
N PHE A 119 13.67 -0.55 -10.31
CA PHE A 119 13.12 0.43 -9.37
C PHE A 119 11.95 -0.14 -8.56
N LEU A 120 11.01 -0.83 -9.22
CA LEU A 120 9.88 -1.48 -8.57
C LEU A 120 10.33 -2.58 -7.60
N ASP A 121 11.33 -3.39 -7.98
CA ASP A 121 11.93 -4.40 -7.10
C ASP A 121 12.56 -3.77 -5.87
N LYS A 122 13.37 -2.73 -6.04
CA LYS A 122 13.97 -2.00 -4.92
C LYS A 122 12.90 -1.47 -3.96
N LYS A 123 11.82 -0.88 -4.48
CA LYS A 123 10.70 -0.38 -3.65
C LYS A 123 9.93 -1.51 -2.95
N ALA A 124 9.76 -2.66 -3.61
CA ALA A 124 9.14 -3.83 -3.01
C ALA A 124 10.01 -4.39 -1.87
N ASP A 125 11.32 -4.45 -2.07
CA ASP A 125 12.28 -4.86 -1.04
C ASP A 125 12.30 -3.89 0.16
N GLU A 126 12.24 -2.58 -0.09
CA GLU A 126 12.14 -1.55 0.96
C GLU A 126 10.86 -1.74 1.80
N LEU A 127 9.70 -1.93 1.15
CA LEU A 127 8.42 -2.19 1.82
C LEU A 127 8.47 -3.48 2.65
N GLU A 128 9.04 -4.54 2.08
CA GLU A 128 9.17 -5.84 2.73
C GLU A 128 10.14 -5.79 3.92
N ALA A 129 11.25 -5.04 3.80
CA ALA A 129 12.18 -4.80 4.89
C ALA A 129 11.54 -4.00 6.03
N LEU A 130 10.76 -2.96 5.71
CA LEU A 130 9.99 -2.19 6.67
C LEU A 130 9.02 -3.09 7.44
N ARG A 131 8.26 -3.93 6.73
CA ARG A 131 7.34 -4.91 7.32
C ARG A 131 8.06 -5.88 8.24
N LYS A 132 9.13 -6.53 7.78
CA LYS A 132 9.93 -7.47 8.59
C LYS A 132 10.53 -6.81 9.83
N GLY A 133 10.99 -5.56 9.72
CA GLY A 133 11.50 -4.79 10.86
C GLY A 133 10.44 -4.55 11.92
N MET A 134 9.22 -4.21 11.52
CA MET A 134 8.08 -4.07 12.43
C MET A 134 7.64 -5.39 13.03
N GLU A 135 7.56 -6.46 12.23
CA GLU A 135 7.23 -7.80 12.72
C GLU A 135 8.20 -8.26 13.80
N ARG A 136 9.50 -8.09 13.55
CA ARG A 136 10.53 -8.38 14.53
C ARG A 136 10.35 -7.55 15.80
N THR A 137 10.07 -6.24 15.65
CA THR A 137 9.89 -5.34 16.79
C THR A 137 8.69 -5.74 17.63
N LEU A 138 7.54 -5.98 17.00
CA LEU A 138 6.30 -6.41 17.65
C LEU A 138 6.46 -7.76 18.35
N PHE A 139 7.13 -8.72 17.70
CA PHE A 139 7.36 -10.05 18.27
C PHE A 139 8.30 -10.01 19.48
N LEU A 140 9.37 -9.20 19.41
CA LEU A 140 10.33 -9.05 20.50
C LEU A 140 9.82 -8.15 21.63
N THR A 141 8.72 -7.41 21.42
CA THR A 141 8.22 -6.48 22.44
C THR A 141 7.61 -7.24 23.61
N SER A 142 8.06 -6.90 24.81
CA SER A 142 7.40 -7.14 26.09
C SER A 142 6.82 -5.82 26.64
N ILE A 143 5.86 -5.87 27.55
CA ILE A 143 5.36 -4.66 28.23
C ILE A 143 6.53 -4.05 29.02
N ARG A 144 6.79 -2.76 28.77
CA ARG A 144 7.75 -1.98 29.57
C ARG A 144 6.98 -1.23 30.66
N ILE A 145 7.35 -1.45 31.92
CA ILE A 145 6.82 -0.69 33.06
C ILE A 145 7.88 0.37 33.42
N ASN A 146 7.51 1.65 33.37
CA ASN A 146 8.43 2.78 33.61
C ASN A 146 9.71 2.74 32.73
N GLY A 147 9.58 2.31 31.47
CA GLY A 147 10.69 2.25 30.51
C GLY A 147 11.64 1.06 30.66
N LYS A 148 11.54 0.30 31.77
CA LYS A 148 12.30 -0.94 31.98
C LYS A 148 11.54 -2.14 31.45
N GLU A 149 12.26 -3.04 30.81
CA GLU A 149 11.74 -4.36 30.47
C GLU A 149 11.57 -5.14 31.77
N VAL A 150 10.37 -5.63 32.02
CA VAL A 150 10.07 -6.43 33.21
C VAL A 150 10.21 -7.89 32.83
N HIS A 151 10.92 -8.66 33.65
CA HIS A 151 10.88 -10.11 33.55
C HIS A 151 9.47 -10.57 33.93
N LEU A 152 8.69 -10.92 32.92
CA LEU A 152 7.34 -11.42 33.11
C LEU A 152 7.42 -12.90 33.46
N ASP A 153 6.95 -13.25 34.65
CA ASP A 153 6.84 -14.61 35.12
C ASP A 153 5.37 -14.90 35.45
N LYS A 154 4.86 -16.03 34.96
CA LYS A 154 3.50 -16.50 35.23
C LYS A 154 3.32 -16.90 36.71
N ASP A 155 4.40 -17.36 37.34
CA ASP A 155 4.37 -17.88 38.71
C ASP A 155 4.48 -16.72 39.73
N ASN A 156 5.01 -15.57 39.30
CA ASN A 156 5.02 -14.33 40.07
C ASN A 156 3.66 -13.59 39.97
N GLU A 157 2.94 -13.54 41.08
CA GLU A 157 1.63 -12.89 41.21
C GLU A 157 1.62 -11.44 40.69
N SER A 158 2.67 -10.66 40.95
CA SER A 158 2.76 -9.25 40.55
C SER A 158 2.96 -9.03 39.05
N THR A 159 3.34 -10.06 38.28
CA THR A 159 3.53 -9.98 36.83
C THR A 159 2.63 -10.93 36.05
N ARG A 160 1.83 -11.74 36.75
CA ARG A 160 1.02 -12.80 36.16
C ARG A 160 0.03 -12.26 35.14
N ASN A 161 -0.77 -11.26 35.53
CA ASN A 161 -1.79 -10.66 34.66
C ASN A 161 -1.15 -10.10 33.37
N THR A 162 -0.08 -9.32 33.53
CA THR A 162 0.73 -8.76 32.44
C THR A 162 1.30 -9.86 31.54
N TRP A 163 1.83 -10.94 32.11
CA TRP A 163 2.39 -12.07 31.35
C TRP A 163 1.33 -12.68 30.43
N PHE A 164 0.14 -12.99 30.96
CA PHE A 164 -0.93 -13.57 30.17
C PHE A 164 -1.42 -12.64 29.06
N VAL A 165 -1.59 -11.35 29.34
CA VAL A 165 -1.96 -10.35 28.32
C VAL A 165 -0.96 -10.35 27.17
N VAL A 166 0.35 -10.35 27.49
CA VAL A 166 1.41 -10.39 26.47
C VAL A 166 1.34 -11.68 25.65
N GLN A 167 1.13 -12.83 26.28
CA GLN A 167 1.04 -14.10 25.55
C GLN A 167 -0.20 -14.16 24.65
N ILE A 168 -1.37 -13.73 25.15
CA ILE A 168 -2.61 -13.69 24.36
C ILE A 168 -2.45 -12.78 23.15
N TRP A 169 -1.85 -11.59 23.34
CA TRP A 169 -1.61 -10.66 22.24
C TRP A 169 -0.63 -11.24 21.19
N ARG A 170 0.47 -11.85 21.64
CA ARG A 170 1.47 -12.48 20.75
C ARG A 170 0.86 -13.64 19.98
N ASP A 171 0.10 -14.49 20.65
CA ASP A 171 -0.59 -15.62 20.01
C ASP A 171 -1.63 -15.12 18.99
N TRP A 172 -2.46 -14.13 19.34
CA TRP A 172 -3.37 -13.49 18.38
C TRP A 172 -2.61 -12.94 17.17
N TYR A 173 -1.51 -12.23 17.40
CA TYR A 173 -0.71 -11.62 16.33
C TYR A 173 -0.10 -12.69 15.40
N SER A 174 0.55 -13.71 15.97
CA SER A 174 1.14 -14.82 15.21
C SER A 174 0.09 -15.60 14.43
N ARG A 175 -1.08 -15.90 15.02
CA ARG A 175 -2.19 -16.57 14.32
C ARG A 175 -2.73 -15.71 13.18
N SER A 176 -2.93 -14.41 13.41
CA SER A 176 -3.42 -13.48 12.39
C SER A 176 -2.46 -13.39 11.20
N LEU A 177 -1.16 -13.25 11.44
CA LEU A 177 -0.15 -13.25 10.38
C LEU A 177 -0.09 -14.59 9.65
N SER A 178 -0.17 -15.71 10.37
CA SER A 178 -0.19 -17.05 9.76
C SER A 178 -1.39 -17.21 8.83
N GLN A 179 -2.59 -16.83 9.27
CA GLN A 179 -3.80 -16.88 8.44
C GLN A 179 -3.67 -15.98 7.20
N ALA A 180 -3.17 -14.76 7.35
CA ALA A 180 -2.95 -13.86 6.23
C ALA A 180 -1.91 -14.39 5.24
N ALA A 181 -0.86 -15.07 5.72
CA ALA A 181 0.18 -15.65 4.87
C ALA A 181 -0.33 -16.77 3.96
N HIS A 182 -1.35 -17.53 4.41
CA HIS A 182 -1.99 -18.60 3.65
C HIS A 182 -3.19 -18.11 2.81
N SER A 183 -3.56 -16.82 2.90
CA SER A 183 -4.64 -16.28 2.09
C SER A 183 -4.21 -16.11 0.63
N THR A 184 -5.16 -16.31 -0.29
CA THR A 184 -4.94 -16.07 -1.74
C THR A 184 -4.51 -14.63 -2.03
N ASN A 185 -4.97 -13.67 -1.23
CA ASN A 185 -4.62 -12.25 -1.30
C ASN A 185 -3.72 -11.83 -0.13
N LYS A 186 -2.55 -12.46 0.01
CA LYS A 186 -1.60 -12.24 1.12
C LYS A 186 -1.37 -10.77 1.46
N SER A 187 -1.00 -9.93 0.48
CA SER A 187 -0.73 -8.50 0.73
C SER A 187 -1.95 -7.78 1.33
N GLN A 188 -3.15 -8.07 0.80
CA GLN A 188 -4.38 -7.46 1.31
C GLN A 188 -4.70 -7.90 2.74
N SER A 189 -4.59 -9.19 3.02
CA SER A 189 -4.85 -9.72 4.35
C SER A 189 -3.86 -9.16 5.38
N MET A 190 -2.59 -9.02 5.00
CA MET A 190 -1.57 -8.40 5.85
C MET A 190 -1.89 -6.93 6.13
N ALA A 191 -2.14 -6.12 5.10
CA ALA A 191 -2.44 -4.70 5.27
C ALA A 191 -3.68 -4.47 6.14
N LYS A 192 -4.72 -5.32 6.05
CA LYS A 192 -5.89 -5.27 6.94
C LYS A 192 -5.53 -5.48 8.41
N ILE A 193 -4.66 -6.43 8.73
CA ILE A 193 -4.19 -6.67 10.09
C ILE A 193 -3.45 -5.44 10.62
N TYR A 194 -2.48 -4.92 9.85
CA TYR A 194 -1.71 -3.75 10.27
C TYR A 194 -2.56 -2.50 10.45
N ARG A 195 -3.55 -2.26 9.58
CA ARG A 195 -4.51 -1.16 9.74
C ARG A 195 -5.37 -1.33 10.99
N SER A 196 -5.78 -2.56 11.31
CA SER A 196 -6.52 -2.84 12.54
C SER A 196 -5.66 -2.53 13.77
N ILE A 197 -4.39 -2.95 13.75
CA ILE A 197 -3.41 -2.62 14.80
C ILE A 197 -3.22 -1.10 14.92
N ALA A 198 -3.09 -0.39 13.80
CA ALA A 198 -2.93 1.06 13.78
C ALA A 198 -4.14 1.79 14.36
N LYS A 199 -5.36 1.39 13.98
CA LYS A 199 -6.62 1.94 14.51
C LYS A 199 -6.74 1.70 16.03
N GLY A 200 -6.26 0.56 16.52
CA GLY A 200 -6.30 0.23 17.94
C GLY A 200 -7.72 0.07 18.49
N GLY A 201 -7.86 0.12 19.82
CA GLY A 201 -9.16 -0.11 20.46
C GLY A 201 -9.67 -1.54 20.21
N ASP A 202 -10.96 -1.68 19.92
CA ASP A 202 -11.62 -2.99 19.74
C ASP A 202 -11.68 -3.46 18.28
N THR A 203 -10.94 -2.81 17.36
CA THR A 203 -10.80 -3.29 15.98
C THR A 203 -10.11 -4.64 15.89
N TYR A 204 -9.38 -5.03 16.93
CA TYR A 204 -8.80 -6.34 17.10
C TYR A 204 -8.66 -6.69 18.58
N LEU A 205 -8.77 -7.99 18.89
CA LEU A 205 -8.57 -8.54 20.23
C LEU A 205 -9.32 -7.73 21.33
N PRO A 206 -10.65 -7.58 21.24
CA PRO A 206 -11.43 -6.83 22.21
C PRO A 206 -11.25 -7.38 23.63
N LEU A 207 -11.44 -6.53 24.64
CA LEU A 207 -11.20 -6.91 26.04
C LEU A 207 -12.03 -8.13 26.47
N GLU A 208 -13.28 -8.23 26.02
CA GLU A 208 -14.18 -9.34 26.32
C GLU A 208 -13.60 -10.69 25.88
N GLU A 209 -13.10 -10.79 24.64
CA GLU A 209 -12.43 -12.00 24.14
C GLU A 209 -11.20 -12.38 24.98
N VAL A 210 -10.44 -11.38 25.46
CA VAL A 210 -9.28 -11.64 26.33
C VAL A 210 -9.73 -12.18 27.69
N LEU A 211 -10.79 -11.63 28.27
CA LEU A 211 -11.33 -12.10 29.55
C LEU A 211 -11.89 -13.51 29.45
N ASP A 212 -12.56 -13.86 28.35
CA ASP A 212 -13.06 -15.21 28.08
C ASP A 212 -11.91 -16.24 27.97
N LEU A 213 -10.84 -15.88 27.28
CA LEU A 213 -9.64 -16.72 27.20
C LEU A 213 -9.01 -16.93 28.58
N LEU A 214 -8.91 -15.87 29.39
CA LEU A 214 -8.40 -15.96 30.77
C LEU A 214 -9.29 -16.82 31.67
N ALA A 215 -10.62 -16.73 31.52
CA ALA A 215 -11.56 -17.56 32.26
C ALA A 215 -11.37 -19.05 31.93
N ALA A 216 -11.09 -19.41 30.68
CA ALA A 216 -10.81 -20.79 30.29
C ALA A 216 -9.59 -21.38 31.03
N PHE A 217 -8.55 -20.57 31.30
CA PHE A 217 -7.38 -21.00 32.09
C PHE A 217 -7.68 -21.21 33.58
N ARG A 218 -8.75 -20.61 34.13
CA ARG A 218 -9.16 -20.84 35.53
C ARG A 218 -9.71 -22.24 35.77
N HIS A 219 -10.21 -22.91 34.72
CA HIS A 219 -10.80 -24.24 34.84
C HIS A 219 -9.77 -25.39 34.93
N THR A 220 -8.48 -25.09 34.73
CA THR A 220 -7.39 -26.07 34.83
C THR A 220 -6.72 -26.04 36.22
N LYS A 221 -7.26 -26.85 37.15
CA LYS A 221 -6.69 -27.29 38.46
C LYS A 221 -6.15 -26.26 39.47
N ASP A 222 -6.00 -24.98 39.13
CA ASP A 222 -5.44 -23.96 40.01
C ASP A 222 -6.54 -22.98 40.44
N HIS A 223 -7.27 -23.34 41.49
CA HIS A 223 -8.47 -22.65 41.97
C HIS A 223 -8.22 -21.22 42.51
N ASP A 224 -6.97 -20.77 42.56
CA ASP A 224 -6.57 -19.50 43.19
C ASP A 224 -6.12 -18.41 42.19
N THR A 225 -6.27 -18.65 40.88
CA THR A 225 -5.87 -17.65 39.87
C THR A 225 -6.95 -16.60 39.64
N ASN A 226 -6.98 -15.57 40.48
CA ASN A 226 -7.84 -14.40 40.26
C ASN A 226 -7.11 -13.37 39.36
N PHE A 227 -7.62 -13.16 38.15
CA PHE A 227 -7.12 -12.10 37.26
C PHE A 227 -7.79 -10.77 37.61
N ASP A 228 -6.99 -9.72 37.82
CA ASP A 228 -7.51 -8.35 37.98
C ASP A 228 -7.91 -7.81 36.60
N VAL A 229 -9.22 -7.71 36.37
CA VAL A 229 -9.81 -7.20 35.13
C VAL A 229 -9.30 -5.80 34.78
N ARG A 230 -9.10 -4.94 35.77
CA ARG A 230 -8.63 -3.57 35.55
C ARG A 230 -7.17 -3.56 35.09
N GLU A 231 -6.34 -4.38 35.71
CA GLU A 231 -4.94 -4.53 35.31
C GLU A 231 -4.81 -5.12 33.89
N VAL A 232 -5.57 -6.19 33.61
CA VAL A 232 -5.64 -6.81 32.27
C VAL A 232 -6.03 -5.78 31.21
N ALA A 233 -7.06 -4.98 31.46
CA ALA A 233 -7.50 -3.93 30.54
C ALA A 233 -6.43 -2.85 30.32
N MET A 234 -5.75 -2.43 31.39
CA MET A 234 -4.67 -1.44 31.31
C MET A 234 -3.47 -1.95 30.51
N ASP A 235 -3.06 -3.18 30.75
CA ASP A 235 -1.92 -3.80 30.07
C ASP A 235 -2.22 -4.10 28.60
N LEU A 236 -3.42 -4.57 28.29
CA LEU A 236 -3.86 -4.76 26.92
C LEU A 236 -3.85 -3.43 26.18
N ARG A 237 -4.37 -2.37 26.80
CA ARG A 237 -4.33 -1.02 26.22
C ARG A 237 -2.90 -0.55 25.97
N ARG A 238 -1.98 -0.74 26.91
CA ARG A 238 -0.55 -0.38 26.74
C ARG A 238 0.08 -1.11 25.55
N MET A 239 -0.17 -2.42 25.43
CA MET A 239 0.29 -3.21 24.29
C MET A 239 -0.28 -2.69 22.96
N LYS A 240 -1.59 -2.42 22.90
CA LYS A 240 -2.24 -1.92 21.69
C LYS A 240 -1.72 -0.54 21.28
N VAL A 241 -1.51 0.38 22.23
CA VAL A 241 -0.95 1.71 21.97
C VAL A 241 0.47 1.61 21.44
N PHE A 242 1.32 0.80 22.06
CA PHE A 242 2.68 0.57 21.56
C PHE A 242 2.65 -0.03 20.14
N ALA A 243 1.86 -1.08 19.92
CA ALA A 243 1.78 -1.74 18.62
C ALA A 243 1.29 -0.78 17.53
N SER A 244 0.27 0.04 17.81
CA SER A 244 -0.24 1.09 16.91
C SER A 244 0.87 2.06 16.48
N GLN A 245 1.74 2.49 17.40
CA GLN A 245 2.86 3.37 17.08
C GLN A 245 3.89 2.70 16.15
N ILE A 246 4.20 1.42 16.39
CA ILE A 246 5.16 0.67 15.58
C ILE A 246 4.67 0.49 14.14
N VAL A 247 3.38 0.17 13.95
CA VAL A 247 2.84 -0.13 12.61
C VAL A 247 2.47 1.10 11.80
N LYS A 248 2.47 2.29 12.41
CA LYS A 248 2.03 3.55 11.78
C LYS A 248 2.69 3.80 10.41
N PRO A 249 4.01 3.59 10.22
CA PRO A 249 4.62 3.83 8.91
C PRO A 249 4.09 2.94 7.78
N LEU A 250 3.66 1.69 8.06
CA LEU A 250 3.01 0.83 7.05
C LEU A 250 1.60 1.29 6.69
N CYS A 251 0.98 2.09 7.55
CA CYS A 251 -0.40 2.54 7.39
C CYS A 251 -0.52 3.97 6.86
N ILE A 252 0.61 4.59 6.50
CA ILE A 252 0.62 5.87 5.78
C ILE A 252 -0.02 5.64 4.41
N ASN A 253 -0.90 6.56 4.00
CA ASN A 253 -1.49 6.55 2.67
C ASN A 253 -0.81 7.59 1.79
N ASN A 254 -0.08 7.13 0.77
CA ASN A 254 0.50 7.98 -0.27
C ASN A 254 -0.26 7.86 -1.61
N SER A 255 -1.38 7.13 -1.65
CA SER A 255 -2.29 7.15 -2.80
C SER A 255 -3.18 8.40 -2.74
N MET A 256 -3.56 8.91 -3.92
CA MET A 256 -4.54 9.99 -4.07
C MET A 256 -5.96 9.55 -3.68
N LEU A 257 -6.19 8.25 -3.55
CA LEU A 257 -7.45 7.66 -3.17
C LEU A 257 -7.53 7.47 -1.65
N ASP A 258 -8.74 7.62 -1.12
CA ASP A 258 -9.03 7.18 0.25
C ASP A 258 -9.08 5.65 0.28
N VAL A 259 -8.17 5.06 1.05
CA VAL A 259 -7.98 3.60 1.13
C VAL A 259 -9.23 2.88 1.63
N ASP A 260 -9.94 3.46 2.60
CA ASP A 260 -11.11 2.82 3.21
C ASP A 260 -12.34 2.99 2.30
N ALA A 261 -12.54 4.17 1.71
CA ALA A 261 -13.66 4.46 0.82
C ALA A 261 -13.57 3.70 -0.52
N GLU A 262 -12.37 3.54 -1.07
CA GLU A 262 -12.14 2.86 -2.35
C GLU A 262 -11.82 1.36 -2.18
N GLY A 263 -11.84 0.86 -0.94
CA GLY A 263 -11.62 -0.56 -0.64
C GLY A 263 -10.22 -1.08 -1.00
N ILE A 264 -9.21 -0.20 -0.94
CA ILE A 264 -7.83 -0.53 -1.32
C ILE A 264 -7.25 -1.54 -0.33
N GLY A 265 -7.08 -2.76 -0.80
CA GLY A 265 -6.69 -3.89 0.03
C GLY A 265 -5.23 -3.87 0.48
N HIS A 266 -4.32 -3.44 -0.40
CA HIS A 266 -2.86 -3.55 -0.24
C HIS A 266 -2.24 -2.29 0.38
N PHE A 267 -0.96 -2.35 0.77
CA PHE A 267 -0.25 -1.19 1.35
C PHE A 267 -0.13 -0.02 0.37
N THR A 268 -0.24 1.20 0.88
CA THR A 268 -0.08 2.43 0.07
C THR A 268 0.96 3.38 0.65
N CYS A 269 1.83 2.91 1.55
CA CYS A 269 2.84 3.72 2.23
C CYS A 269 4.13 3.94 1.42
N VAL A 270 4.17 3.47 0.18
CA VAL A 270 5.32 3.59 -0.71
C VAL A 270 5.47 5.05 -1.11
N GLU A 271 6.70 5.57 -1.05
CA GLU A 271 7.02 6.93 -1.46
C GLU A 271 7.99 6.89 -2.65
N VAL A 272 7.71 7.68 -3.68
CA VAL A 272 8.61 7.94 -4.80
C VAL A 272 9.20 9.32 -4.61
N LYS A 273 10.52 9.41 -4.44
CA LYS A 273 11.21 10.68 -4.20
C LYS A 273 11.58 11.36 -5.52
N ASP A 274 11.66 12.69 -5.51
CA ASP A 274 11.98 13.49 -6.70
C ASP A 274 13.25 13.04 -7.42
N HIS A 275 14.31 12.73 -6.68
CA HIS A 275 15.58 12.26 -7.25
C HIS A 275 15.49 10.84 -7.85
N GLU A 276 14.54 10.02 -7.40
CA GLU A 276 14.29 8.70 -7.97
C GLU A 276 13.50 8.83 -9.27
N TRP A 277 12.52 9.73 -9.32
CA TRP A 277 11.82 10.08 -10.55
C TRP A 277 12.75 10.67 -11.60
N ALA A 278 13.62 11.63 -11.23
CA ALA A 278 14.55 12.28 -12.16
C ALA A 278 15.48 11.27 -12.87
N GLN A 279 15.79 10.14 -12.24
CA GLN A 279 16.60 9.06 -12.85
C GLN A 279 15.81 8.28 -13.93
N LEU A 280 14.49 8.24 -13.82
CA LEU A 280 13.59 7.50 -14.70
C LEU A 280 12.99 8.39 -15.80
N GLU A 281 12.82 9.68 -15.55
CA GLU A 281 12.27 10.64 -16.52
C GLU A 281 13.05 10.65 -17.85
N THR A 282 14.36 10.41 -17.79
CA THR A 282 15.23 10.31 -18.97
C THR A 282 14.80 9.20 -19.94
N LEU A 283 14.14 8.13 -19.45
CA LEU A 283 13.60 7.07 -20.31
C LEU A 283 12.48 7.56 -21.23
N GLY A 284 11.62 8.45 -20.73
CA GLY A 284 10.57 9.06 -21.54
C GLY A 284 11.13 9.97 -22.64
N LEU A 285 12.36 10.45 -22.48
CA LEU A 285 13.08 11.26 -23.46
C LEU A 285 13.86 10.41 -24.46
N ASP A 286 14.38 9.25 -24.04
CA ASP A 286 15.08 8.30 -24.94
C ASP A 286 14.13 7.62 -25.95
N HIS A 287 12.82 7.61 -25.66
CA HIS A 287 11.76 7.12 -26.55
C HIS A 287 11.07 8.21 -27.39
N ALA A 288 11.48 9.48 -27.23
CA ALA A 288 11.03 10.62 -28.03
C ALA A 288 12.08 10.94 -29.09
#